data_AF-A0A8C8YQA5-F1
#
_entry.id   AF-A0A8C8YQA5-F1
#
_cell.length_a   1.000
_cell.length_b   1.000
_cell.length_c   1.000
_cell.angle_alpha   90.00
_cell.angle_beta   90.00
_cell.angle_gamma   90.00
#
_symmetry.space_group_name_H-M   'P 1'
#
loop_
_entity.id
_entity.type
_entity.pdbx_description
1 polymer ?
#
loop_
_entity_poly.entity_id
_entity_poly.type
_entity_poly.pdbx_seq_one_letter_code
_entity_poly.pdbx_strand_id
1 'polypeptide(L)'
;MSMILSASVIRVRDGLPLSASTDYEQNTGMQECRKYFKMLSRKLAQLPDRCTVKTGRYNINFISSLGVMLFACLLHRLAECQIFFDFWLNLSMQHVSL
;
A
#
# COMPACT_ATOMS: atom_id res chain seq x y z
N MET A 1 3.22 -17.72 10.36
CA MET A 1 4.02 -16.80 9.53
C MET A 1 3.23 -15.53 9.27
N SER A 2 3.95 -14.41 9.21
CA SER A 2 3.45 -13.11 8.79
C SER A 2 4.04 -12.78 7.43
N MET A 3 3.17 -12.47 6.47
CA MET A 3 3.54 -12.37 5.06
C MET A 3 2.92 -11.12 4.45
N ILE A 4 3.72 -10.37 3.70
CA ILE A 4 3.27 -9.26 2.87
C ILE A 4 2.66 -9.89 1.62
N LEU A 5 1.39 -9.59 1.32
CA LEU A 5 0.70 -10.16 0.17
C LEU A 5 0.86 -9.27 -1.06
N SER A 6 0.72 -7.96 -0.86
CA SER A 6 1.00 -6.97 -1.90
C SER A 6 1.37 -5.64 -1.27
N ALA A 7 2.24 -4.92 -1.97
CA ALA A 7 2.60 -3.54 -1.71
C ALA A 7 2.43 -2.75 -3.01
N SER A 8 1.89 -1.54 -2.93
CA SER A 8 1.79 -0.65 -4.09
C SER A 8 2.02 0.80 -3.70
N VAL A 9 2.73 1.53 -4.55
CA VAL A 9 3.01 2.96 -4.45
C VAL A 9 2.23 3.64 -5.54
N ILE A 10 1.41 4.63 -5.20
CA ILE A 10 0.54 5.32 -6.14
C ILE A 10 0.64 6.83 -5.98
N ARG A 11 0.29 7.57 -7.02
CA ARG A 11 0.28 9.03 -6.97
C ARG A 11 -1.05 9.53 -6.42
N VAL A 12 -0.99 10.38 -5.39
CA VAL A 12 -2.18 10.94 -4.70
C VAL A 12 -3.05 11.72 -5.68
N ARG A 13 -2.39 12.44 -6.59
CA ARG A 13 -3.03 13.38 -7.53
C ARG A 13 -4.02 12.72 -8.49
N ASP A 14 -3.65 11.58 -9.07
CA ASP A 14 -4.42 10.94 -10.14
C ASP A 14 -4.77 9.47 -9.84
N GLY A 15 -4.33 8.94 -8.69
CA GLY A 15 -4.46 7.53 -8.34
C GLY A 15 -3.60 6.58 -9.17
N LEU A 16 -2.64 7.12 -9.94
CA LEU A 16 -1.80 6.33 -10.84
C LEU A 16 -0.83 5.45 -10.05
N PRO A 17 -0.82 4.12 -10.23
CA PRO A 17 0.19 3.27 -9.61
C PRO A 17 1.58 3.55 -10.21
N LEU A 18 2.51 3.96 -9.35
CA LEU A 18 3.91 4.19 -9.68
C LEU A 18 4.73 2.90 -9.58
N SER A 19 4.42 2.07 -8.59
CA SER A 19 5.10 0.78 -8.38
C SER A 19 4.18 -0.21 -7.67
N ALA A 20 4.37 -1.50 -7.92
CA ALA A 20 3.66 -2.57 -7.23
C ALA A 20 4.57 -3.79 -7.08
N SER A 21 4.51 -4.42 -5.92
CA SER A 21 5.15 -5.70 -5.62
C SER A 21 4.10 -6.65 -5.07
N THR A 22 4.03 -7.85 -5.63
CA THR A 22 3.02 -8.85 -5.27
C THR A 22 3.70 -10.20 -5.15
N ASP A 23 3.56 -10.85 -4.00
CA ASP A 23 4.29 -12.10 -3.70
C ASP A 23 3.37 -13.34 -3.69
N TYR A 24 2.13 -13.22 -4.16
CA TYR A 24 1.17 -14.33 -4.05
C TYR A 24 0.29 -14.52 -5.28
N GLU A 25 0.27 -15.77 -5.76
CA GLU A 25 -0.62 -16.32 -6.78
C GLU A 25 -2.05 -15.79 -6.60
N GLN A 26 -2.46 -14.91 -7.52
CA GLN A 26 -3.80 -14.44 -7.88
C GLN A 26 -4.99 -14.81 -6.94
N ASN A 27 -4.86 -14.58 -5.64
CA ASN A 27 -5.86 -14.99 -4.66
C ASN A 27 -6.91 -13.89 -4.49
N THR A 28 -8.14 -14.26 -4.13
CA THR A 28 -9.30 -13.37 -3.93
C THR A 28 -8.99 -12.10 -3.12
N GLY A 29 -8.09 -12.19 -2.13
CA GLY A 29 -7.65 -11.05 -1.32
C GLY A 29 -6.92 -9.94 -2.11
N MET A 30 -6.23 -10.28 -3.20
CA MET A 30 -5.57 -9.31 -4.07
C MET A 30 -6.58 -8.49 -4.88
N GLN A 31 -7.64 -9.12 -5.37
CA GLN A 31 -8.70 -8.43 -6.09
C GLN A 31 -9.41 -7.44 -5.18
N GLU A 32 -9.66 -7.84 -3.94
CA GLU A 32 -10.21 -6.95 -2.92
C GLU A 32 -9.24 -5.82 -2.58
N CYS A 33 -7.95 -6.11 -2.31
CA CYS A 33 -6.95 -5.07 -2.08
C CYS A 33 -6.83 -4.10 -3.28
N ARG A 34 -6.99 -4.55 -4.52
CA ARG A 34 -6.99 -3.70 -5.73
C ARG A 34 -8.28 -2.89 -5.91
N LYS A 35 -9.44 -3.42 -5.49
CA LYS A 35 -10.72 -2.68 -5.45
C LYS A 35 -10.69 -1.61 -4.37
N TYR A 36 -10.25 -1.97 -3.16
CA TYR A 36 -10.02 -1.04 -2.06
C TYR A 36 -9.05 0.03 -2.48
N PHE A 37 -7.96 -0.35 -3.13
CA PHE A 37 -7.00 0.56 -3.72
C PHE A 37 -7.70 1.59 -4.61
N LYS A 38 -8.41 1.16 -5.66
CA LYS A 38 -9.13 2.06 -6.59
C LYS A 38 -10.16 2.96 -5.89
N MET A 39 -10.85 2.43 -4.87
CA MET A 39 -11.83 3.18 -4.10
C MET A 39 -11.15 4.25 -3.25
N LEU A 40 -10.08 3.90 -2.56
CA LEU A 40 -9.28 4.81 -1.76
C LEU A 40 -8.56 5.81 -2.65
N SER A 41 -8.19 5.45 -3.88
CA SER A 41 -7.64 6.39 -4.86
C SER A 41 -8.60 7.55 -5.14
N ARG A 42 -9.90 7.29 -5.19
CA ARG A 42 -10.90 8.34 -5.42
C ARG A 42 -11.13 9.22 -4.19
N LYS A 43 -10.82 8.70 -3.00
CA LYS A 43 -10.99 9.40 -1.72
C LYS A 43 -9.67 9.89 -1.13
N LEU A 44 -8.57 9.77 -1.87
CA LEU A 44 -7.21 10.15 -1.49
C LEU A 44 -7.13 11.55 -0.85
N ALA A 45 -7.77 12.54 -1.48
CA ALA A 45 -7.79 13.92 -0.99
C ALA A 45 -8.53 14.11 0.35
N GLN A 46 -9.34 13.14 0.78
CA GLN A 46 -10.14 13.20 2.01
C GLN A 46 -9.66 12.22 3.09
N LEU A 47 -8.63 11.41 2.80
CA LEU A 47 -8.12 10.40 3.72
C LEU A 47 -6.99 10.97 4.59
N PRO A 48 -6.87 10.51 5.84
CA PRO A 48 -5.74 10.89 6.69
C PRO A 48 -4.44 10.35 6.12
N ASP A 49 -3.35 11.04 6.45
CA ASP A 49 -2.00 10.74 5.98
C ASP A 49 -1.52 9.33 6.35
N ARG A 50 -2.08 8.72 7.40
CA ARG A 50 -1.83 7.32 7.78
C ARG A 50 -3.09 6.64 8.29
N CYS A 51 -3.35 5.44 7.79
CA CYS A 51 -4.46 4.63 8.27
C CYS A 51 -4.17 3.13 8.15
N THR A 52 -4.78 2.36 9.03
CA THR A 52 -4.76 0.90 9.00
C THR A 52 -6.20 0.40 8.97
N VAL A 53 -6.59 -0.24 7.87
CA VAL A 53 -7.88 -0.89 7.70
C VAL A 53 -7.71 -2.38 7.95
N LYS A 54 -8.46 -2.92 8.92
CA LYS A 54 -8.45 -4.36 9.20
C LYS A 54 -9.60 -5.03 8.46
N THR A 55 -9.28 -5.83 7.45
CA THR A 55 -10.24 -6.63 6.69
C THR A 55 -10.12 -8.10 7.12
N GLY A 56 -10.67 -8.42 8.30
CA GLY A 56 -10.72 -9.77 8.85
C GLY A 56 -9.35 -10.44 8.98
N ARG A 57 -8.98 -11.27 8.00
CA ARG A 57 -7.70 -12.00 7.93
C ARG A 57 -6.54 -11.15 7.38
N TYR A 58 -6.82 -9.95 6.88
CA TYR A 58 -5.83 -9.07 6.25
C TYR A 58 -5.85 -7.68 6.91
N ASN A 59 -4.69 -7.05 7.00
CA ASN A 59 -4.54 -5.66 7.42
C ASN A 59 -4.02 -4.87 6.23
N ILE A 60 -4.79 -3.89 5.79
CA ILE A 60 -4.43 -2.94 4.75
C ILE A 60 -3.90 -1.70 5.43
N ASN A 61 -2.61 -1.44 5.34
CA ASN A 61 -2.00 -0.20 5.79
C ASN A 61 -1.86 0.74 4.59
N PHE A 62 -2.16 2.02 4.79
CA PHE A 62 -1.81 3.03 3.82
C PHE A 62 -1.23 4.28 4.48
N ILE A 63 -0.27 4.87 3.78
CA ILE A 63 0.47 6.07 4.21
C ILE A 63 0.58 6.99 2.99
N SER A 64 0.02 8.18 3.08
CA SER A 64 0.25 9.27 2.13
C SER A 64 1.45 10.07 2.60
N SER A 65 2.29 10.54 1.68
CA SER A 65 3.38 11.47 1.95
C SER A 65 3.83 12.10 0.63
N LEU A 66 4.16 13.40 0.61
CA LEU A 66 4.73 14.09 -0.56
C LEU A 66 3.95 13.90 -1.88
N GLY A 67 2.63 13.70 -1.82
CA GLY A 67 1.79 13.48 -3.01
C GLY A 67 1.87 12.06 -3.59
N VAL A 68 2.48 11.11 -2.88
CA VAL A 68 2.39 9.68 -3.14
C VAL A 68 1.69 8.98 -1.97
N MET A 69 0.94 7.93 -2.26
CA MET A 69 0.32 7.08 -1.26
C MET A 69 0.78 5.65 -1.44
N LEU A 70 1.20 5.09 -0.34
CA LEU A 70 1.61 3.72 -0.21
C LEU A 70 0.47 2.89 0.32
N PHE A 71 0.37 1.66 -0.17
CA PHE A 71 -0.55 0.65 0.30
C PHE A 71 0.20 -0.66 0.55
N ALA A 72 -0.04 -1.27 1.69
CA ALA A 72 0.45 -2.60 2.04
C ALA A 72 -0.69 -3.47 2.52
N CYS A 73 -0.84 -4.65 1.93
CA CYS A 73 -1.84 -5.66 2.30
C CYS A 73 -1.08 -6.81 3.01
N LEU A 74 -1.31 -6.99 4.31
CA LEU A 74 -0.59 -7.94 5.18
C LEU A 74 -1.52 -8.99 5.77
N LEU A 75 -1.11 -10.26 5.81
CA LEU A 75 -1.89 -11.35 6.44
C LEU A 75 -1.85 -11.32 7.99
N HIS A 76 -0.84 -10.69 8.60
CA HIS A 76 -0.66 -10.65 10.06
C HIS A 76 0.00 -9.33 10.51
N ARG A 77 -0.28 -8.89 11.75
CA ARG A 77 0.21 -7.62 12.31
C ARG A 77 1.72 -7.73 12.56
N LEU A 78 2.54 -7.10 11.71
CA LEU A 78 3.98 -6.97 11.97
C LEU A 78 4.40 -5.50 11.98
N ALA A 79 5.05 -5.10 13.06
CA ALA A 79 5.83 -3.88 13.12
C ALA A 79 7.12 -3.99 12.29
N GLU A 80 7.66 -5.20 12.09
CA GLU A 80 8.93 -5.43 11.39
C GLU A 80 8.83 -5.24 9.86
N CYS A 81 7.67 -5.52 9.25
CA CYS A 81 7.43 -5.21 7.84
C CYS A 81 7.38 -3.70 7.56
N GLN A 82 7.14 -2.88 8.58
CA GLN A 82 7.08 -1.44 8.39
C GLN A 82 8.47 -0.86 8.08
N ILE A 83 9.54 -1.45 8.63
CA ILE A 83 10.93 -1.08 8.30
C ILE A 83 11.24 -1.42 6.83
N PHE A 84 10.83 -2.60 6.36
CA PHE A 84 10.97 -2.96 4.94
C PHE A 84 10.17 -2.01 4.04
N PHE A 85 9.02 -1.55 4.51
CA PHE A 85 8.15 -0.64 3.79
C PHE A 85 8.70 0.80 3.75
N ASP A 86 9.22 1.31 4.86
CA ASP A 86 9.92 2.59 4.95
C ASP A 86 11.24 2.58 4.13
N PHE A 87 11.93 1.43 4.10
CA PHE A 87 13.11 1.24 3.26
C PHE A 87 12.73 1.23 1.77
N TRP A 88 11.70 0.47 1.38
CA TRP A 88 11.18 0.47 0.01
C TRP A 88 10.64 1.85 -0.41
N LEU A 89 10.01 2.59 0.51
CA LEU A 89 9.57 3.97 0.28
C LEU A 89 10.74 4.89 0.00
N ASN A 90 11.79 4.85 0.82
CA ASN A 90 13.01 5.64 0.59
C ASN A 90 13.61 5.33 -0.78
N LEU A 91 13.69 4.04 -1.13
CA LEU A 91 14.20 3.59 -2.43
C LEU A 91 13.33 4.10 -3.60
N SER A 92 12.00 3.98 -3.47
CA SER A 92 11.07 4.41 -4.52
C SER A 92 11.01 5.93 -4.65
N MET A 93 11.17 6.69 -3.57
CA MET A 93 11.23 8.16 -3.59
C MET A 93 12.54 8.66 -4.24
N GLN A 94 13.64 7.93 -4.06
CA GLN A 94 14.90 8.20 -4.78
C GLN A 94 14.76 8.01 -6.29
N HIS A 95 13.97 7.04 -6.75
CA HIS A 95 13.75 6.78 -8.17
C HIS A 95 12.72 7.72 -8.84
N VAL A 96 11.82 8.35 -8.09
CA VAL A 96 10.81 9.30 -8.59
C VAL A 96 11.37 10.74 -8.68
N SER A 97 12.54 11.00 -8.09
CA SER A 97 13.20 12.31 -8.10
C SER A 97 14.11 12.55 -9.32
N LEU A 98 13.96 11.79 -10.41
CA LEU A 98 14.68 11.94 -11.68
C LEU A 98 13.72 12.27 -12.83
#